data_AF-A0A226X4E8-F1
#
_entry.id   AF-A0A226X4E8-F1
#
_cell.length_a   1.000
_cell.length_b   1.000
_cell.length_c   1.000
_cell.angle_alpha   90.00
_cell.angle_beta   90.00
_cell.angle_gamma   90.00
#
_symmetry.space_group_name_H-M   'P 1'
#
loop_
_entity.id
_entity.type
_entity.pdbx_description
1 polymer ?
#
loop_
_entity_poly.entity_id
_entity_poly.type
_entity_poly.pdbx_seq_one_letter_code
_entity_poly.pdbx_strand_id
1 'polypeptide(L)' 'MYLNGYETMGELTLGMTRYFDFYNSERPHQSLDYQTPNIVYASGHGGGALIVDKFGSGKEKTGQRCSAASVDLSTA' A
#
# COMPACT_ATOMS: atom_id res chain seq x y z
N MET A 1 -2.06 17.39 -15.14
CA MET A 1 -2.42 17.72 -13.75
C MET A 1 -3.79 17.09 -13.47
N TYR A 2 -3.94 16.28 -12.42
CA TYR A 2 -5.24 15.70 -12.04
C TYR A 2 -5.85 16.59 -10.96
N LEU A 3 -6.69 17.54 -11.37
CA LEU A 3 -7.41 18.40 -10.43
C LEU A 3 -8.79 17.79 -10.20
N ASN A 4 -8.87 16.84 -9.27
CA ASN A 4 -10.16 16.36 -8.78
C ASN A 4 -10.52 17.23 -7.57
N GLY A 5 -11.66 17.93 -7.65
CA GLY A 5 -12.19 18.73 -6.56
C GLY A 5 -12.80 17.83 -5.49
N TYR A 6 -11.98 17.28 -4.61
CA TYR A 6 -12.45 16.54 -3.45
C TYR A 6 -12.89 17.53 -2.38
N GLU A 7 -14.16 17.48 -1.99
CA GLU A 7 -14.74 18.40 -1.01
C GLU A 7 -14.58 17.87 0.41
N THR A 8 -14.51 16.54 0.56
CA THR A 8 -14.38 15.87 1.85
C THR A 8 -13.21 14.88 1.90
N MET A 9 -12.76 14.53 3.11
CA MET A 9 -11.73 13.49 3.30
C MET A 9 -12.18 12.11 2.79
N GLY A 10 -13.48 11.80 2.86
CA GLY A 10 -14.01 10.55 2.33
C GLY A 10 -13.85 10.47 0.81
N GLU A 11 -14.19 11.55 0.11
CA GLU A 11 -14.03 11.64 -1.34
C GLU A 11 -12.56 11.58 -1.77
N LEU A 12 -11.67 12.27 -1.04
CA LEU A 12 -10.24 12.22 -1.28
C LEU A 12 -9.70 10.79 -1.15
N THR A 13 -10.10 10.07 -0.10
CA THR A 13 -9.66 8.69 0.14
C THR A 13 -10.12 7.75 -0.96
N LEU A 14 -11.39 7.87 -1.37
CA LEU A 14 -11.95 7.10 -2.48
C LEU A 14 -11.27 7.45 -3.81
N GLY A 15 -10.97 8.73 -4.02
CA GLY A 15 -10.22 9.24 -5.16
C GLY A 15 -8.80 8.66 -5.25
N MET A 16 -8.07 8.66 -4.13
CA MET A 16 -6.74 8.04 -4.04
C MET A 16 -6.81 6.53 -4.32
N THR A 17 -7.79 5.84 -3.74
CA THR A 17 -7.98 4.40 -3.95
C THR A 17 -8.14 4.10 -5.43
N ARG A 18 -9.08 4.78 -6.10
CA ARG A 18 -9.28 4.63 -7.56
C ARG A 18 -8.02 4.96 -8.37
N TYR A 19 -7.29 6.00 -7.98
CA TYR A 19 -6.07 6.38 -8.68
C TYR A 19 -4.99 5.30 -8.58
N PHE A 20 -4.77 4.74 -7.39
CA PHE A 20 -3.78 3.68 -7.21
C PHE A 20 -4.16 2.40 -7.94
N ASP A 21 -5.44 2.02 -7.93
CA ASP A 21 -5.92 0.86 -8.70
C ASP A 21 -5.64 1.05 -10.19
N PHE A 22 -6.02 2.19 -10.76
CA PHE A 22 -5.75 2.53 -12.16
C PHE A 22 -4.25 2.55 -12.49
N TYR A 23 -3.44 3.21 -11.65
CA TYR A 23 -2.00 3.31 -11.85
C TYR A 23 -1.33 1.93 -11.85
N ASN A 24 -1.71 1.06 -10.92
CA ASN A 24 -1.08 -0.25 -10.77
C ASN A 24 -1.57 -1.27 -11.81
N SER A 25 -2.82 -1.17 -12.26
CA SER A 25 -3.45 -2.18 -13.11
C SER A 25 -3.52 -1.82 -14.59
N GLU A 26 -3.67 -0.54 -14.94
CA GLU A 26 -3.97 -0.14 -16.32
C GLU A 26 -2.85 0.69 -16.97
N ARG A 27 -2.07 1.44 -16.19
CA ARG A 27 -1.06 2.36 -16.74
C ARG A 27 0.23 1.63 -17.14
N PRO A 28 0.59 1.62 -18.44
CA PRO A 28 1.90 1.14 -18.86
C PRO A 28 2.99 2.15 -18.48
N HIS A 29 4.11 1.65 -17.95
CA HIS A 29 5.23 2.49 -17.54
C HIS A 29 6.46 2.19 -18.38
N GLN A 30 7.06 3.22 -18.99
CA GLN A 30 8.21 3.07 -19.88
C GLN A 30 9.42 2.44 -19.18
N SER A 31 9.64 2.75 -17.91
CA SER A 31 10.69 2.14 -17.08
C SER A 31 10.46 0.66 -16.77
N LEU A 32 9.25 0.16 -17.02
CA LEU A 32 8.82 -1.21 -16.81
C LEU A 32 8.57 -1.92 -18.15
N ASP A 33 9.29 -1.54 -19.20
CA ASP A 33 9.09 -2.06 -20.57
C ASP A 33 7.64 -1.96 -21.05
N TYR A 34 6.96 -0.87 -20.68
CA TYR A 34 5.55 -0.62 -20.95
C TYR A 34 4.58 -1.64 -20.31
N GLN A 35 5.02 -2.38 -19.30
CA GLN A 35 4.15 -3.18 -18.46
C GLN A 35 3.56 -2.34 -17.32
N THR A 36 2.53 -2.90 -16.67
CA THR A 36 1.92 -2.31 -15.47
C THR A 36 2.63 -2.80 -14.21
N PRO A 37 2.64 -2.02 -13.12
CA PRO A 37 3.26 -2.44 -11.86
C PRO A 37 2.76 -3.80 -11.36
N ASN A 38 1.45 -4.09 -11.50
CA ASN A 38 0.90 -5.39 -11.11
C ASN A 38 1.55 -6.57 -11.84
N ILE A 39 1.83 -6.44 -13.14
CA ILE A 39 2.47 -7.50 -13.93
C ILE A 39 3.92 -7.72 -13.47
N VAL A 40 4.65 -6.63 -13.25
CA VAL A 40 6.06 -6.67 -12.83
C VAL A 40 6.19 -7.29 -11.43
N TYR A 41 5.34 -6.91 -10.48
CA TYR A 41 5.36 -7.50 -9.14
C TYR A 41 4.95 -8.97 -9.14
N ALA A 42 3.95 -9.35 -9.93
CA ALA A 42 3.51 -10.75 -10.01
C ALA A 42 4.56 -11.65 -10.67
N SER A 43 5.27 -11.14 -11.69
CA SER A 43 6.29 -11.90 -12.41
C SER A 43 7.66 -11.86 -11.75
N GLY A 44 7.97 -10.85 -10.92
CA GLY A 44 9.31 -10.62 -10.38
C GLY A 44 10.34 -10.15 -11.42
N HIS A 45 9.89 -9.75 -12.61
CA HIS A 45 10.73 -9.29 -13.72
C HIS A 45 10.49 -7.79 -13.99
N GLY A 46 11.47 -7.07 -14.54
CA GLY A 46 11.30 -5.65 -14.89
C GLY A 46 11.49 -4.67 -13.73
N GLY A 47 12.20 -5.05 -12.67
CA GLY A 47 12.55 -4.15 -11.56
C GLY A 47 11.56 -4.11 -10.38
N GLY A 48 10.51 -4.92 -10.41
CA GLY A 48 9.62 -5.12 -9.26
C GLY A 48 10.36 -5.82 -8.12
N ALA A 49 10.21 -5.31 -6.90
CA ALA A 49 10.89 -5.87 -5.73
C ALA A 49 10.39 -7.30 -5.43
N LEU A 50 11.32 -8.27 -5.38
CA LEU A 50 11.06 -9.60 -4.82
C LEU A 50 11.08 -9.50 -3.29
N ILE A 51 9.91 -9.55 -2.66
CA ILE A 51 9.80 -9.58 -1.20
C ILE A 51 10.02 -11.03 -0.74
N VAL A 52 11.29 -11.37 -0.49
CA VAL A 52 11.64 -12.65 0.13
C VAL A 52 11.23 -12.61 1.60
N ASP A 53 10.36 -13.52 2.02
CA ASP A 53 10.12 -13.76 3.44
C ASP A 53 11.36 -14.43 4.05
N LYS A 54 12.28 -13.61 4.57
CA LYS A 54 13.47 -14.10 5.28
C LYS A 54 13.16 -14.61 6.70
N PHE A 55 11.93 -14.41 7.19
CA PHE A 55 11.54 -14.72 8.57
C PHE A 55 10.53 -15.87 8.66
N GLY A 56 10.17 -16.49 7.54
CA GLY A 56 9.20 -17.57 7.44
C GLY A 56 9.72 -18.95 7.88
N SER A 57 9.67 -19.22 9.19
CA SER A 57 9.28 -20.52 9.80
C SER A 57 9.69 -20.67 11.27
N GLY A 58 9.78 -19.59 12.04
CA GLY A 58 9.71 -19.65 13.50
C GLY A 58 8.30 -19.29 13.95
N LYS A 59 7.51 -20.25 14.47
CA LYS A 59 6.26 -19.92 15.19
C LYS A 59 6.60 -19.25 16.52
N GLU A 60 7.13 -18.05 16.49
CA GLU A 60 7.28 -17.20 17.66
C GLU A 60 6.20 -16.13 17.62
N LYS A 61 5.47 -15.99 18.73
CA LYS A 61 4.46 -14.95 18.90
C LYS A 61 5.17 -13.60 18.92
N THR A 62 5.40 -13.02 17.75
CA THR A 62 5.95 -11.68 17.62
C THR A 62 4.99 -10.70 18.31
N GLY A 63 5.58 -9.90 19.21
CA GLY A 63 4.91 -9.18 20.27
C GLY A 63 3.71 -8.35 19.80
N GLN A 64 2.67 -8.38 20.64
CA GLN A 64 1.54 -7.47 20.57
C GLN A 64 2.06 -6.04 20.36
N ARG A 65 1.74 -5.45 19.20
CA ARG A 65 1.92 -4.01 19.00
C ARG A 65 0.94 -3.31 19.92
N CYS A 66 1.41 -2.82 21.06
CA CYS A 66 0.65 -1.90 21.88
C CYS A 66 0.52 -0.60 21.09
N SER A 67 -0.68 -0.32 20.58
CA SER A 67 -1.04 1.04 20.18
C SER A 67 -0.85 1.96 21.40
N ALA A 68 -0.21 3.11 21.22
CA ALA A 68 0.04 4.10 22.27
C ALA A 68 -1.23 4.88 22.66
N ALA A 69 -2.32 4.17 22.96
CA ALA A 69 -3.56 4.78 23.43
C ALA A 69 -4.19 3.89 24.51
N SER A 70 -3.66 4.02 25.72
CA SER A 70 -4.44 3.81 26.94
C SER A 70 -3.89 4.73 28.02
N VAL A 71 -4.10 6.04 27.86
CA VAL A 71 -4.14 6.93 29.02
C VAL A 71 -5.61 6.99 29.41
N ASP A 72 -5.97 6.14 30.37
CA ASP A 72 -7.27 6.17 31.02
C ASP A 72 -7.31 7.44 31.87
N LEU A 73 -7.93 8.50 31.36
CA LEU A 73 -8.17 9.71 32.13
C LEU A 73 -9.48 9.55 32.91
N SER A 74 -9.41 8.74 33.96
CA SER A 74 -10.42 8.73 35.02
C SER A 74 -9.74 8.57 36.37
N THR A 75 -9.78 9.64 37.17
CA THR A 75 -9.47 9.83 38.61
C THR A 75 -8.69 11.16 38.72
N ALA A 76 -9.17 12.24 39.35
CA ALA A 76 -10.24 12.46 40.31
C ALA A 76 -10.86 13.86 40.11
#